data_AF-A0A1F9Q1Y1-F1
#
_entry.id   AF-A0A1F9Q1Y1-F1
#
_cell.length_a   1.000
_cell.length_b   1.000
_cell.length_c   1.000
_cell.angle_alpha   90.00
_cell.angle_beta   90.00
_cell.angle_gamma   90.00
#
_symmetry.space_group_name_H-M   'P 1'
#
loop_
_entity.id
_entity.type
_entity.pdbx_description
1 polymer ?
#
loop_
_entity_poly.entity_id
_entity_poly.type
_entity_poly.pdbx_seq_one_letter_code
_entity_poly.pdbx_strand_id
1 'polypeptide(L)'
;MSRHKTLADALESEVLTEMAGTFFGARKMLDNLLEDFQLLVEDVRAREAKVYSRVCYMRSLLLGPEGEAAFFAELGIAPPFADSCSHSGSRTWHPDSLPFAFFVGTRYVMAVLQAYAEVRHTCEVYMAGEYEDDPDQSGRKRLSPHYRLIERHCARLNERIEKLNTEMTPSSVLQFARDIGSADQPGQGLLANSLGAESLDNSLKFQKIDFAALGLWKAPALPPVEACEQAIRSFCSGYYKQNGPQIKKVLADLG
;
A
#
# COMPACT_ATOMS: atom_id res chain seq x y z
N MET A 1 54.76 -24.32 -20.67
CA MET A 1 54.07 -24.34 -19.35
C MET A 1 53.56 -22.98 -18.88
N SER A 2 54.24 -21.85 -19.14
CA SER A 2 53.79 -20.51 -18.69
C SER A 2 52.45 -20.01 -19.30
N ARG A 3 52.17 -20.28 -20.59
CA ARG A 3 50.98 -19.76 -21.29
C ARG A 3 49.64 -20.33 -20.80
N HIS A 4 49.65 -21.56 -20.27
CA HIS A 4 48.43 -22.19 -19.73
C HIS A 4 48.09 -21.68 -18.33
N LYS A 5 49.09 -21.31 -17.53
CA LYS A 5 48.89 -20.71 -16.20
C LYS A 5 48.23 -19.33 -16.34
N THR A 6 48.73 -18.50 -17.25
CA THR A 6 48.14 -17.17 -17.53
C THR A 6 46.70 -17.21 -18.03
N LEU A 7 46.31 -18.27 -18.75
CA LEU A 7 44.95 -18.42 -19.29
C LEU A 7 43.98 -18.92 -18.21
N ALA A 8 44.44 -19.80 -17.31
CA ALA A 8 43.68 -20.22 -16.12
C ALA A 8 43.46 -19.03 -15.17
N ASP A 9 44.52 -18.28 -14.84
CA ASP A 9 44.44 -17.10 -13.97
C ASP A 9 43.47 -16.03 -14.52
N ALA A 10 43.44 -15.86 -15.85
CA ALA A 10 42.52 -14.92 -16.52
C ALA A 10 41.06 -15.38 -16.45
N LEU A 11 40.80 -16.68 -16.67
CA LEU A 11 39.45 -17.25 -16.56
C LEU A 11 38.93 -17.21 -15.11
N GLU A 12 39.79 -17.50 -14.15
CA GLU A 12 39.47 -17.41 -12.72
C GLU A 12 39.09 -15.98 -12.32
N SER A 13 39.87 -14.98 -12.75
CA SER A 13 39.57 -13.57 -12.52
C SER A 13 38.26 -13.13 -13.20
N GLU A 14 37.96 -13.64 -14.39
CA GLU A 14 36.73 -13.33 -15.12
C GLU A 14 35.49 -13.90 -14.41
N VAL A 15 35.52 -15.18 -14.03
CA VAL A 15 34.43 -15.85 -13.30
C VAL A 15 34.19 -15.18 -11.94
N LEU A 16 35.24 -14.78 -11.24
CA LEU A 16 35.12 -14.03 -9.98
C LEU A 16 34.46 -12.67 -10.16
N THR A 17 34.84 -11.96 -11.21
CA THR A 17 34.27 -10.65 -11.54
C THR A 17 32.79 -10.79 -11.91
N GLU A 18 32.43 -11.81 -12.68
CA GLU A 18 31.05 -12.10 -13.06
C GLU A 18 30.18 -12.49 -11.85
N MET A 19 30.70 -13.33 -10.96
CA MET A 19 29.97 -13.74 -9.75
C MET A 19 29.80 -12.58 -8.76
N ALA A 20 30.85 -11.78 -8.54
CA ALA A 20 30.75 -10.57 -7.73
C ALA A 20 29.74 -9.58 -8.36
N GLY A 21 29.81 -9.37 -9.68
CA GLY A 21 28.86 -8.53 -10.42
C GLY A 21 27.42 -9.00 -10.28
N THR A 22 27.18 -10.32 -10.34
CA THR A 22 25.87 -10.93 -10.16
C THR A 22 25.35 -10.75 -8.73
N PHE A 23 26.18 -11.02 -7.72
CA PHE A 23 25.83 -10.88 -6.31
C PHE A 23 25.49 -9.42 -5.95
N PHE A 24 26.42 -8.49 -6.20
CA PHE A 24 26.21 -7.07 -5.87
C PHE A 24 25.10 -6.46 -6.74
N GLY A 25 24.99 -6.88 -8.00
CA GLY A 25 23.92 -6.47 -8.90
C GLY A 25 22.54 -6.90 -8.38
N ALA A 26 22.39 -8.16 -7.95
CA ALA A 26 21.14 -8.67 -7.40
C ALA A 26 20.71 -7.95 -6.12
N ARG A 27 21.66 -7.66 -5.22
CA ARG A 27 21.41 -6.90 -3.99
C ARG A 27 21.02 -5.45 -4.28
N LYS A 28 21.78 -4.75 -5.11
CA LYS A 28 21.47 -3.38 -5.53
C LYS A 28 20.10 -3.29 -6.21
N MET A 29 19.77 -4.27 -7.05
CA MET A 29 18.45 -4.32 -7.68
C MET A 29 17.35 -4.49 -6.62
N LEU A 30 17.57 -5.32 -5.59
CA LEU A 30 16.61 -5.50 -4.51
C LEU A 30 16.46 -4.23 -3.66
N ASP A 31 17.56 -3.53 -3.36
CA ASP A 31 17.54 -2.23 -2.68
C ASP A 31 16.67 -1.22 -3.45
N ASN A 32 16.92 -1.06 -4.76
CA ASN A 32 16.12 -0.16 -5.60
C ASN A 32 14.63 -0.55 -5.58
N LEU A 33 14.31 -1.85 -5.65
CA LEU A 33 12.93 -2.33 -5.59
C LEU A 33 12.26 -2.06 -4.24
N LEU A 34 13.02 -2.08 -3.13
CA LEU A 34 12.54 -1.73 -1.80
C LEU A 34 12.27 -0.23 -1.69
N GLU A 35 13.14 0.62 -2.26
CA GLU A 35 12.93 2.06 -2.34
C GLU A 35 11.68 2.40 -3.16
N ASP A 36 11.54 1.82 -4.35
CA ASP A 36 10.35 1.98 -5.20
C ASP A 36 9.07 1.52 -4.48
N PHE A 37 9.15 0.43 -3.72
CA PHE A 37 8.03 -0.08 -2.94
C PHE A 37 7.60 0.90 -1.84
N GLN A 38 8.53 1.55 -1.15
CA GLN A 38 8.20 2.57 -0.15
C GLN A 38 7.46 3.76 -0.78
N LEU A 39 7.89 4.20 -1.96
CA LEU A 39 7.18 5.26 -2.70
C LEU A 39 5.74 4.86 -3.03
N LEU A 40 5.53 3.61 -3.47
CA LEU A 40 4.18 3.08 -3.72
C LEU A 40 3.33 3.01 -2.45
N VAL A 41 3.93 2.69 -1.30
CA VAL A 41 3.23 2.68 -0.01
C VAL A 41 2.76 4.09 0.37
N GLU A 42 3.61 5.11 0.19
CA GLU A 42 3.24 6.50 0.45
C GLU A 42 2.11 6.98 -0.47
N ASP A 43 2.13 6.61 -1.75
CA ASP A 43 1.03 6.92 -2.68
C ASP A 43 -0.29 6.30 -2.24
N VAL A 44 -0.26 5.07 -1.72
CA VAL A 44 -1.45 4.39 -1.20
C VAL A 44 -1.92 5.00 0.12
N ARG A 45 -1.02 5.44 1.00
CA ARG A 45 -1.37 6.21 2.22
C ARG A 45 -2.04 7.53 1.87
N ALA A 46 -1.59 8.23 0.83
CA ALA A 46 -2.25 9.43 0.36
C ALA A 46 -3.69 9.15 -0.13
N ARG A 47 -3.94 7.99 -0.74
CA ARG A 47 -5.28 7.55 -1.13
C ARG A 47 -6.15 7.12 0.05
N GLU A 48 -5.56 6.46 1.05
CA GLU A 48 -6.23 6.16 2.32
C GLU A 48 -6.71 7.44 3.01
N ALA A 49 -5.86 8.47 3.08
CA ALA A 49 -6.23 9.78 3.60
C ALA A 49 -7.39 10.42 2.81
N LYS A 50 -7.45 10.21 1.49
CA LYS A 50 -8.59 10.61 0.67
C LYS A 50 -9.87 9.89 1.13
N VAL A 51 -9.87 8.58 1.34
CA VAL A 51 -11.04 7.85 1.86
C VAL A 51 -11.52 8.47 3.18
N TYR A 52 -10.61 8.69 4.13
CA TYR A 52 -10.96 9.28 5.42
C TYR A 52 -11.55 10.69 5.30
N SER A 53 -11.04 11.53 4.41
CA SER A 53 -11.61 12.86 4.17
C SER A 53 -13.08 12.82 3.68
N ARG A 54 -13.47 11.80 2.89
CA ARG A 54 -14.86 11.61 2.42
C ARG A 54 -15.74 11.03 3.54
N VAL A 55 -15.19 10.12 4.34
CA VAL A 55 -15.89 9.60 5.54
C VAL A 55 -16.17 10.73 6.52
N CYS A 56 -15.22 11.62 6.79
CA CYS A 56 -15.42 12.80 7.64
C CYS A 56 -16.53 13.72 7.11
N TYR A 57 -16.58 13.93 5.79
CA TYR A 57 -17.65 14.69 5.17
C TYR A 57 -19.02 14.03 5.37
N MET A 58 -19.15 12.75 5.08
CA MET A 58 -20.39 12.00 5.30
C MET A 58 -20.79 12.02 6.79
N ARG A 59 -19.83 11.81 7.70
CA ARG A 59 -20.05 11.89 9.15
C ARG A 59 -20.54 13.26 9.59
N SER A 60 -20.08 14.35 8.95
CA SER A 60 -20.58 15.70 9.24
C SER A 60 -22.06 15.85 8.88
N LEU A 61 -22.51 15.28 7.76
CA LEU A 61 -23.92 15.26 7.36
C LEU A 61 -24.77 14.41 8.32
N LEU A 62 -24.17 13.36 8.89
CA LEU A 62 -24.78 12.46 9.86
C LEU A 62 -24.59 12.92 11.32
N LEU A 63 -24.18 14.18 11.54
CA LEU A 63 -24.04 14.80 12.87
C LEU A 63 -23.10 14.04 13.83
N GLY A 64 -22.11 13.32 13.30
CA GLY A 64 -21.09 12.64 14.09
C GLY A 64 -21.13 11.11 14.01
N PRO A 65 -20.29 10.43 14.81
CA PRO A 65 -20.11 8.97 14.75
C PRO A 65 -21.37 8.18 15.14
N GLU A 66 -22.23 8.74 15.98
CA GLU A 66 -23.49 8.09 16.37
C GLU A 66 -24.48 8.02 15.20
N GLY A 67 -24.62 9.10 14.43
CA GLY A 67 -25.46 9.09 13.24
C GLY A 67 -24.88 8.25 12.11
N GLU A 68 -23.55 8.17 11.99
CA GLU A 68 -22.89 7.21 11.11
C GLU A 68 -23.20 5.76 11.49
N ALA A 69 -23.08 5.40 12.77
CA ALA A 69 -23.38 4.06 13.24
C ALA A 69 -24.85 3.70 13.00
N ALA A 70 -25.77 4.63 13.28
CA ALA A 70 -27.20 4.45 13.01
C ALA A 70 -27.50 4.29 11.51
N PHE A 71 -26.81 5.08 10.66
CA PHE A 71 -26.94 4.99 9.21
C PHE A 71 -26.51 3.61 8.69
N PHE A 72 -25.34 3.13 9.07
CA PHE A 72 -24.87 1.82 8.64
C PHE A 72 -25.68 0.67 9.24
N ALA A 73 -26.19 0.82 10.46
CA ALA A 73 -27.11 -0.14 11.06
C ALA A 73 -28.40 -0.30 10.24
N GLU A 74 -28.97 0.79 9.70
CA GLU A 74 -30.13 0.74 8.80
C GLU A 74 -29.80 -0.03 7.50
N LEU A 75 -28.55 0.04 7.04
CA LEU A 75 -28.07 -0.71 5.88
C LEU A 75 -27.72 -2.17 6.21
N GLY A 76 -27.81 -2.59 7.48
CA GLY A 76 -27.41 -3.92 7.94
C GLY A 76 -25.90 -4.13 7.97
N ILE A 77 -25.11 -3.06 8.06
CA ILE A 77 -23.65 -3.08 8.02
C ILE A 77 -23.10 -2.65 9.39
N ALA A 78 -22.15 -3.41 9.92
CA ALA A 78 -21.45 -3.00 11.15
C ALA A 78 -20.64 -1.71 10.88
N PRO A 79 -20.53 -0.78 11.86
CA PRO A 79 -19.91 0.54 11.65
C PRO A 79 -18.50 0.41 11.06
N PRO A 80 -18.32 0.68 9.76
CA PRO A 80 -17.14 0.18 9.07
C PRO A 80 -15.95 1.13 9.17
N PHE A 81 -16.16 2.32 9.75
CA PHE A 81 -15.16 3.37 9.93
C PHE A 81 -15.05 3.84 11.38
N ALA A 82 -15.26 2.95 12.36
CA ALA A 82 -15.19 3.32 13.78
C ALA A 82 -13.87 4.04 14.16
N ASP A 83 -12.74 3.63 13.57
CA ASP A 83 -11.40 4.15 13.88
C ASP A 83 -10.92 5.28 12.93
N SER A 84 -11.75 5.73 11.99
CA SER A 84 -11.33 6.61 10.88
C SER A 84 -10.94 8.03 11.30
N CYS A 85 -11.55 8.57 12.36
CA CYS A 85 -11.28 9.95 12.81
C CYS A 85 -9.99 10.08 13.64
N SER A 86 -9.34 8.99 14.02
CA SER A 86 -8.06 9.03 14.73
C SER A 86 -6.89 9.38 13.80
N HIS A 87 -7.06 9.24 12.48
CA HIS A 87 -6.07 9.55 11.44
C HIS A 87 -6.09 11.04 11.02
N SER A 88 -6.43 11.91 11.98
CA SER A 88 -6.77 13.33 11.84
C SER A 88 -5.59 14.22 11.43
N GLY A 89 -5.13 14.07 10.18
CA GLY A 89 -4.22 15.01 9.51
C GLY A 89 -4.81 15.62 8.23
N SER A 90 -5.82 14.98 7.63
CA SER A 90 -6.39 15.42 6.35
C SER A 90 -7.52 16.43 6.57
N ARG A 91 -7.53 17.50 5.77
CA ARG A 91 -8.69 18.40 5.66
C ARG A 91 -9.90 17.60 5.19
N THR A 92 -11.07 17.89 5.76
CA THR A 92 -12.35 17.36 5.28
C THR A 92 -12.53 17.74 3.83
N TRP A 93 -12.90 16.76 2.99
CA TRP A 93 -13.22 17.01 1.60
C TRP A 93 -14.64 17.56 1.48
N HIS A 94 -14.87 18.48 0.56
CA HIS A 94 -16.19 19.01 0.25
C HIS A 94 -16.43 18.91 -1.26
N PRO A 95 -17.64 18.57 -1.71
CA PRO A 95 -17.98 18.63 -3.13
C PRO A 95 -17.98 20.09 -3.61
N ASP A 96 -17.64 20.32 -4.88
CA ASP A 96 -17.60 21.67 -5.47
C ASP A 96 -18.96 22.38 -5.41
N SER A 97 -20.04 21.61 -5.45
CA SER A 97 -21.39 22.12 -5.27
C SER A 97 -22.27 21.07 -4.61
N LEU A 98 -23.12 21.52 -3.68
CA LEU A 98 -24.18 20.68 -3.13
C LEU A 98 -25.31 20.51 -4.16
N PRO A 99 -26.01 19.36 -4.14
CA PRO A 99 -27.15 19.13 -5.03
C PRO A 99 -28.23 20.20 -4.87
N PHE A 100 -28.79 20.65 -5.99
CA PHE A 100 -29.93 21.56 -5.97
C PHE A 100 -31.22 20.80 -5.64
N ALA A 101 -31.99 21.30 -4.67
CA ALA A 101 -33.35 20.84 -4.41
C ALA A 101 -34.19 21.95 -3.78
N PHE A 102 -35.48 21.98 -4.11
CA PHE A 102 -36.43 22.99 -3.61
C PHE A 102 -36.66 22.89 -2.09
N PHE A 103 -36.64 21.68 -1.54
CA PHE A 103 -36.85 21.43 -0.11
C PHE A 103 -35.54 21.03 0.55
N VAL A 104 -35.25 21.62 1.72
CA VAL A 104 -34.01 21.33 2.46
C VAL A 104 -33.90 19.86 2.85
N GLY A 105 -35.01 19.19 3.17
CA GLY A 105 -35.01 17.75 3.45
C GLY A 105 -34.63 16.91 2.22
N THR A 106 -35.07 17.29 1.03
CA THR A 106 -34.65 16.65 -0.22
C THR A 106 -33.18 16.92 -0.53
N ARG A 107 -32.72 18.16 -0.30
CA ARG A 107 -31.31 18.55 -0.44
C ARG A 107 -30.41 17.71 0.47
N TYR A 108 -30.83 17.49 1.72
CA TYR A 108 -30.14 16.63 2.67
C TYR A 108 -30.01 15.19 2.16
N VAL A 109 -31.12 14.58 1.73
CA VAL A 109 -31.13 13.21 1.19
C VAL A 109 -30.17 13.08 0.00
N MET A 110 -30.19 14.04 -0.93
CA MET A 110 -29.30 14.02 -2.09
C MET A 110 -27.83 14.21 -1.68
N ALA A 111 -27.54 15.09 -0.72
CA ALA A 111 -26.18 15.29 -0.20
C ALA A 111 -25.63 14.02 0.46
N VAL A 112 -26.45 13.29 1.24
CA VAL A 112 -26.04 12.02 1.85
C VAL A 112 -25.83 10.93 0.79
N LEU A 113 -26.71 10.82 -0.22
CA LEU A 113 -26.53 9.88 -1.32
C LEU A 113 -25.23 10.14 -2.09
N GLN A 114 -24.93 11.41 -2.38
CA GLN A 114 -23.68 11.80 -3.01
C GLN A 114 -22.47 11.45 -2.12
N ALA A 115 -22.53 11.81 -0.83
CA ALA A 115 -21.45 11.50 0.11
C ALA A 115 -21.19 9.99 0.21
N TYR A 116 -22.26 9.18 0.28
CA TYR A 116 -22.16 7.73 0.32
C TYR A 116 -21.55 7.16 -0.97
N ALA A 117 -21.98 7.66 -2.13
CA ALA A 117 -21.42 7.26 -3.43
C ALA A 117 -19.91 7.56 -3.51
N GLU A 118 -19.49 8.74 -3.04
CA GLU A 118 -18.09 9.17 -2.99
C GLU A 118 -17.25 8.32 -2.03
N VAL A 119 -17.76 8.02 -0.83
CA VAL A 119 -17.08 7.11 0.11
C VAL A 119 -16.91 5.73 -0.50
N ARG A 120 -17.98 5.17 -1.10
CA ARG A 120 -17.90 3.87 -1.77
C ARG A 120 -16.88 3.89 -2.89
N HIS A 121 -16.96 4.86 -3.79
CA HIS A 121 -16.05 4.97 -4.93
C HIS A 121 -14.60 5.08 -4.45
N THR A 122 -14.31 5.96 -3.49
CA THR A 122 -12.94 6.11 -2.96
C THR A 122 -12.43 4.86 -2.23
N CYS A 123 -13.29 4.12 -1.51
CA CYS A 123 -12.94 2.80 -0.96
C CYS A 123 -12.57 1.80 -2.07
N GLU A 124 -13.34 1.77 -3.18
CA GLU A 124 -13.05 0.88 -4.31
C GLU A 124 -11.75 1.24 -5.01
N VAL A 125 -11.51 2.52 -5.27
CA VAL A 125 -10.26 3.03 -5.85
C VAL A 125 -9.06 2.72 -4.95
N TYR A 126 -9.21 2.91 -3.64
CA TYR A 126 -8.15 2.57 -2.69
C TYR A 126 -7.84 1.06 -2.68
N MET A 127 -8.87 0.21 -2.76
CA MET A 127 -8.71 -1.25 -2.70
C MET A 127 -8.21 -1.87 -4.01
N ALA A 128 -8.69 -1.40 -5.15
CA ALA A 128 -8.50 -2.03 -6.46
C ALA A 128 -7.84 -1.13 -7.52
N GLY A 129 -7.74 0.16 -7.25
CA GLY A 129 -7.21 1.16 -8.17
C GLY A 129 -8.23 1.60 -9.22
N GLU A 130 -7.87 2.64 -9.96
CA GLU A 130 -8.59 3.12 -11.12
C GLU A 130 -7.63 3.51 -12.24
N TYR A 131 -8.14 3.57 -13.47
CA TYR A 131 -7.34 4.02 -14.61
C TYR A 131 -7.35 5.55 -14.67
N GLU A 132 -6.20 6.14 -14.42
CA GLU A 132 -5.96 7.58 -14.47
C GLU A 132 -5.07 7.92 -15.66
N ASP A 133 -5.15 9.15 -16.16
CA ASP A 133 -4.22 9.61 -17.19
C ASP A 133 -2.80 9.68 -16.62
N ASP A 134 -1.84 9.21 -17.40
CA ASP A 134 -0.44 9.20 -17.01
C ASP A 134 0.14 10.63 -17.07
N PRO A 135 0.56 11.24 -15.95
CA PRO A 135 1.15 12.57 -15.95
C PRO A 135 2.43 12.64 -16.77
N ASP A 136 3.14 11.51 -16.93
CA ASP A 136 4.41 11.45 -17.64
C ASP A 136 4.21 11.18 -19.15
N GLN A 137 3.03 10.66 -19.54
CA GLN A 137 2.75 10.23 -20.92
C GLN A 137 1.33 10.58 -21.36
N SER A 138 1.22 11.75 -22.02
CA SER A 138 -0.05 12.22 -22.57
C SER A 138 -0.74 11.16 -23.45
N GLY A 139 -2.02 10.89 -23.17
CA GLY A 139 -2.85 9.94 -23.92
C GLY A 139 -2.74 8.48 -23.48
N ARG A 140 -1.91 8.16 -22.47
CA ARG A 140 -1.87 6.83 -21.87
C ARG A 140 -2.58 6.81 -20.52
N LYS A 141 -3.24 5.70 -20.24
CA LYS A 141 -3.85 5.43 -18.94
C LYS A 141 -2.94 4.52 -18.13
N ARG A 142 -2.76 4.84 -16.86
CA ARG A 142 -2.07 4.00 -15.88
C ARG A 142 -3.05 3.57 -14.79
N LEU A 143 -2.89 2.34 -14.32
CA LEU A 143 -3.63 1.87 -13.15
C LEU A 143 -2.99 2.49 -11.91
N SER A 144 -3.79 3.13 -11.08
CA SER A 144 -3.31 3.75 -9.86
C SER A 144 -2.77 2.73 -8.85
N PRO A 145 -1.77 3.11 -8.02
CA PRO A 145 -1.40 2.35 -6.84
C PRO A 145 -2.62 2.11 -5.94
N HIS A 146 -2.72 0.90 -5.38
CA HIS A 146 -3.87 0.47 -4.58
C HIS A 146 -3.47 -0.64 -3.59
N TYR A 147 -4.30 -0.86 -2.57
CA TYR A 147 -4.04 -1.80 -1.48
C TYR A 147 -3.64 -3.21 -1.97
N ARG A 148 -4.44 -3.81 -2.88
CA ARG A 148 -4.16 -5.15 -3.43
C ARG A 148 -2.88 -5.19 -4.28
N LEU A 149 -2.40 -4.05 -4.79
CA LEU A 149 -1.10 -3.99 -5.46
C LEU A 149 0.01 -4.12 -4.43
N ILE A 150 -0.04 -3.35 -3.34
CA ILE A 150 0.97 -3.37 -2.28
C ILE A 150 1.04 -4.75 -1.63
N GLU A 151 -0.11 -5.38 -1.35
CA GLU A 151 -0.18 -6.74 -0.80
C GLU A 151 0.56 -7.75 -1.70
N ARG A 152 0.30 -7.72 -3.01
CA ARG A 152 0.97 -8.59 -3.99
C ARG A 152 2.46 -8.25 -4.16
N HIS A 153 2.82 -6.97 -4.17
CA HIS A 153 4.21 -6.54 -4.29
C HIS A 153 5.04 -6.93 -3.07
N CYS A 154 4.48 -6.75 -1.87
CA CYS A 154 5.11 -7.18 -0.61
C CYS A 154 5.39 -8.69 -0.63
N ALA A 155 4.41 -9.50 -1.02
CA ALA A 155 4.59 -10.95 -1.14
C ALA A 155 5.72 -11.32 -2.13
N ARG A 156 5.76 -10.70 -3.31
CA ARG A 156 6.81 -10.93 -4.32
C ARG A 156 8.19 -10.47 -3.86
N LEU A 157 8.28 -9.34 -3.17
CA LEU A 157 9.54 -8.84 -2.61
C LEU A 157 10.05 -9.79 -1.52
N ASN A 158 9.16 -10.26 -0.64
CA ASN A 158 9.52 -11.22 0.40
C ASN A 158 9.99 -12.57 -0.17
N GLU A 159 9.39 -13.05 -1.26
CA GLU A 159 9.87 -14.23 -1.99
C GLU A 159 11.28 -13.99 -2.56
N ARG A 160 11.51 -12.81 -3.16
CA ARG A 160 12.82 -12.45 -3.70
C ARG A 160 13.89 -12.27 -2.63
N ILE A 161 13.53 -11.69 -1.49
CA ILE A 161 14.37 -11.57 -0.30
C ILE A 161 14.78 -12.98 0.18
N GLU A 162 13.81 -13.89 0.31
CA GLU A 162 14.07 -15.26 0.73
C GLU A 162 15.02 -15.97 -0.24
N LYS A 163 14.76 -15.83 -1.54
CA LYS A 163 15.61 -16.41 -2.59
C LYS A 163 17.05 -15.90 -2.50
N LEU A 164 17.24 -14.59 -2.39
CA LEU A 164 18.58 -14.00 -2.31
C LEU A 164 19.30 -14.43 -1.02
N ASN A 165 18.59 -14.43 0.11
CA ASN A 165 19.13 -14.82 1.40
C ASN A 165 19.51 -16.31 1.48
N THR A 166 18.90 -17.18 0.68
CA THR A 166 19.16 -18.64 0.69
C THR A 166 20.10 -19.09 -0.42
N GLU A 167 19.97 -18.56 -1.64
CA GLU A 167 20.73 -19.02 -2.82
C GLU A 167 22.03 -18.25 -3.06
N MET A 168 22.17 -17.04 -2.50
CA MET A 168 23.35 -16.18 -2.70
C MET A 168 23.85 -15.65 -1.35
N THR A 169 24.32 -16.54 -0.47
CA THR A 169 24.87 -16.11 0.81
C THR A 169 26.24 -15.43 0.60
N PRO A 170 26.55 -14.34 1.32
CA PRO A 170 27.87 -13.72 1.28
C PRO A 170 29.01 -14.71 1.53
N SER A 171 28.84 -15.65 2.46
CA SER A 171 29.79 -16.71 2.76
C SER A 171 30.05 -17.63 1.56
N SER A 172 29.02 -18.02 0.80
CA SER A 172 29.17 -18.89 -0.39
C SER A 172 29.94 -18.19 -1.50
N VAL A 173 29.70 -16.89 -1.72
CA VAL A 173 30.43 -16.09 -2.71
C VAL A 173 31.89 -15.92 -2.29
N LEU A 174 32.16 -15.64 -1.01
CA LEU A 174 33.53 -15.51 -0.48
C LEU A 174 34.28 -16.85 -0.47
N GLN A 175 33.60 -17.94 -0.15
CA GLN A 175 34.17 -19.28 -0.18
C GLN A 175 34.52 -19.68 -1.62
N PHE A 176 33.62 -19.44 -2.57
CA PHE A 176 33.91 -19.65 -3.98
C PHE A 176 35.10 -18.81 -4.45
N ALA A 177 35.17 -17.53 -4.03
CA ALA A 177 36.30 -16.67 -4.36
C ALA A 177 37.63 -17.16 -3.81
N ARG A 178 37.62 -17.74 -2.61
CA ARG A 178 38.79 -18.33 -1.99
C ARG A 178 39.18 -19.65 -2.65
N ASP A 179 38.22 -20.51 -2.98
CA ASP A 179 38.47 -21.84 -3.54
C ASP A 179 39.08 -21.74 -4.96
N ILE A 180 38.74 -20.69 -5.70
CA ILE A 180 39.43 -20.32 -6.95
C ILE A 180 40.89 -19.90 -6.69
N GLY A 181 41.14 -19.01 -5.72
CA GLY A 181 42.49 -18.49 -5.46
C GLY A 181 43.45 -19.42 -4.70
N SER A 182 42.96 -20.55 -4.16
CA SER A 182 43.74 -21.44 -3.27
C SER A 182 44.19 -22.76 -3.90
N ALA A 183 44.03 -22.93 -5.21
CA ALA A 183 44.50 -24.11 -5.96
C ALA A 183 46.01 -24.40 -5.78
N ASP A 184 46.81 -23.38 -5.41
CA ASP A 184 48.26 -23.50 -5.17
C ASP A 184 48.65 -23.82 -3.69
N GLN A 185 47.72 -23.96 -2.72
CA GLN A 185 48.03 -24.32 -1.31
C GLN A 185 46.99 -25.22 -0.64
N PRO A 186 47.13 -26.57 -0.71
CA PRO A 186 46.26 -27.49 -0.01
C PRO A 186 46.60 -27.51 1.50
N GLY A 187 45.76 -26.88 2.33
CA GLY A 187 45.96 -26.89 3.79
C GLY A 187 45.14 -25.88 4.60
N GLN A 188 44.53 -24.86 3.97
CA GLN A 188 43.74 -23.84 4.67
C GLN A 188 42.22 -24.16 4.76
N GLY A 189 41.86 -25.43 4.56
CA GLY A 189 40.48 -25.86 4.26
C GLY A 189 39.47 -25.86 5.41
N LEU A 190 39.85 -25.65 6.68
CA LEU A 190 38.99 -26.04 7.81
C LEU A 190 38.81 -25.00 8.94
N LEU A 191 39.37 -23.79 8.84
CA LEU A 191 39.36 -22.84 9.98
C LEU A 191 38.30 -21.72 9.89
N ALA A 192 37.58 -21.57 8.79
CA ALA A 192 36.52 -20.56 8.68
C ALA A 192 35.11 -21.09 9.05
N ASN A 193 35.00 -22.37 9.39
CA ASN A 193 33.71 -23.07 9.44
C ASN A 193 33.01 -23.08 10.82
N SER A 194 33.36 -22.22 11.77
CA SER A 194 32.73 -22.33 13.10
C SER A 194 32.42 -21.05 13.87
N LEU A 195 32.91 -19.85 13.50
CA LEU A 195 32.68 -18.66 14.36
C LEU A 195 32.35 -17.34 13.64
N GLY A 196 32.26 -17.30 12.31
CA GLY A 196 32.10 -16.02 11.59
C GLY A 196 31.22 -16.02 10.34
N ALA A 197 31.14 -17.13 9.60
CA ALA A 197 30.36 -17.20 8.35
C ALA A 197 28.85 -17.02 8.59
N GLU A 198 28.29 -17.71 9.59
CA GLU A 198 26.88 -17.54 9.95
C GLU A 198 26.58 -16.12 10.46
N SER A 199 27.53 -15.50 11.18
CA SER A 199 27.41 -14.13 11.66
C SER A 199 27.41 -13.13 10.50
N LEU A 200 28.29 -13.33 9.51
CA LEU A 200 28.37 -12.51 8.29
C LEU A 200 27.08 -12.63 7.47
N ASP A 201 26.64 -13.85 7.21
CA ASP A 201 25.42 -14.11 6.43
C ASP A 201 24.20 -13.51 7.13
N ASN A 202 24.07 -13.70 8.44
CA ASN A 202 22.97 -13.12 9.20
C ASN A 202 23.02 -11.58 9.22
N SER A 203 24.21 -10.98 9.29
CA SER A 203 24.35 -9.51 9.29
C SER A 203 23.99 -8.86 7.94
N LEU A 204 24.13 -9.61 6.84
CA LEU A 204 23.87 -9.12 5.49
C LEU A 204 22.53 -9.64 4.92
N LYS A 205 21.71 -10.34 5.70
CA LYS A 205 20.37 -10.76 5.26
C LYS A 205 19.46 -9.55 5.09
N PHE A 206 18.72 -9.55 4.00
CA PHE A 206 17.58 -8.65 3.87
C PHE A 206 16.48 -9.06 4.84
N GLN A 207 15.90 -8.08 5.53
CA GLN A 207 14.72 -8.30 6.35
C GLN A 207 13.48 -8.38 5.47
N LYS A 208 12.62 -9.35 5.76
CA LYS A 208 11.30 -9.40 5.11
C LYS A 208 10.48 -8.20 5.55
N ILE A 209 9.69 -7.70 4.61
CA ILE A 209 8.71 -6.66 4.87
C ILE A 209 7.55 -7.28 5.65
N ASP A 210 7.28 -6.74 6.83
CA ASP A 210 6.03 -7.00 7.53
C ASP A 210 4.93 -6.10 6.97
N PHE A 211 3.97 -6.71 6.27
CA PHE A 211 2.86 -5.97 5.68
C PHE A 211 1.98 -5.30 6.73
N ALA A 212 1.82 -5.91 7.92
CA ALA A 212 1.02 -5.33 9.00
C ALA A 212 1.70 -4.06 9.57
N ALA A 213 3.03 -4.04 9.64
CA ALA A 213 3.79 -2.88 10.07
C ALA A 213 3.67 -1.67 9.11
N LEU A 214 3.19 -1.87 7.88
CA LEU A 214 2.91 -0.76 6.96
C LEU A 214 1.73 0.10 7.42
N GLY A 215 0.87 -0.43 8.31
CA GLY A 215 -0.26 0.31 8.88
C GLY A 215 -1.38 0.64 7.90
N LEU A 216 -1.43 -0.02 6.74
CA LEU A 216 -2.47 0.21 5.73
C LEU A 216 -3.78 -0.44 6.18
N TRP A 217 -4.83 0.36 6.36
CA TRP A 217 -6.15 -0.15 6.71
C TRP A 217 -6.83 -0.81 5.52
N LYS A 218 -7.54 -1.92 5.77
CA LYS A 218 -8.30 -2.62 4.73
C LYS A 218 -9.71 -2.06 4.67
N ALA A 219 -10.02 -1.31 3.62
CA ALA A 219 -11.32 -0.68 3.47
C ALA A 219 -12.46 -1.71 3.29
N PRO A 220 -13.65 -1.45 3.85
CA PRO A 220 -14.84 -2.28 3.72
C PRO A 220 -15.36 -2.28 2.27
N ALA A 221 -16.03 -3.36 1.88
CA ALA A 221 -16.83 -3.37 0.67
C ALA A 221 -18.22 -2.80 0.99
N LEU A 222 -18.55 -1.63 0.43
CA LEU A 222 -19.85 -1.01 0.60
C LEU A 222 -20.82 -1.41 -0.53
N PRO A 223 -22.11 -1.63 -0.24
CA PRO A 223 -23.09 -1.96 -1.28
C PRO A 223 -23.28 -0.81 -2.26
N PRO A 224 -23.60 -1.10 -3.53
CA PRO A 224 -23.88 -0.07 -4.53
C PRO A 224 -25.08 0.78 -4.12
N VAL A 225 -25.06 2.05 -4.54
CA VAL A 225 -26.07 3.05 -4.17
C VAL A 225 -27.46 2.54 -4.53
N GLU A 226 -27.61 1.92 -5.69
CA GLU A 226 -28.88 1.40 -6.21
C GLU A 226 -29.48 0.31 -5.31
N ALA A 227 -28.64 -0.46 -4.61
CA ALA A 227 -29.09 -1.52 -3.70
C ALA A 227 -29.57 -0.97 -2.35
N CYS A 228 -29.03 0.17 -1.90
CA CYS A 228 -29.34 0.76 -0.61
C CYS A 228 -30.10 2.10 -0.68
N GLU A 229 -30.39 2.62 -1.88
CA GLU A 229 -30.94 3.96 -2.08
C GLU A 229 -32.21 4.19 -1.26
N GLN A 230 -33.15 3.24 -1.30
CA GLN A 230 -34.41 3.35 -0.59
C GLN A 230 -34.22 3.38 0.94
N ALA A 231 -33.29 2.58 1.46
CA ALA A 231 -32.95 2.57 2.88
C ALA A 231 -32.29 3.90 3.29
N ILE A 232 -31.36 4.41 2.49
CA ILE A 232 -30.73 5.74 2.69
C ILE A 232 -31.79 6.83 2.73
N ARG A 233 -32.71 6.86 1.75
CA ARG A 233 -33.80 7.86 1.69
C ARG A 233 -34.72 7.77 2.90
N SER A 234 -35.08 6.57 3.33
CA SER A 234 -35.91 6.31 4.51
C SER A 234 -35.23 6.83 5.78
N PHE A 235 -33.96 6.43 5.99
CA PHE A 235 -33.14 6.88 7.10
C PHE A 235 -33.04 8.40 7.14
N CYS A 236 -32.61 9.03 6.05
CA CYS A 236 -32.42 10.48 5.99
C CYS A 236 -33.73 11.23 6.26
N SER A 237 -34.86 10.72 5.78
CA SER A 237 -36.17 11.34 6.03
C SER A 237 -36.57 11.28 7.51
N GLY A 238 -36.33 10.14 8.18
CA GLY A 238 -36.55 10.00 9.62
C GLY A 238 -35.59 10.85 10.45
N TYR A 239 -34.31 10.78 10.10
CA TYR A 239 -33.22 11.51 10.75
C TYR A 239 -33.39 13.03 10.65
N TYR A 240 -33.88 13.52 9.50
CA TYR A 240 -34.19 14.94 9.30
C TYR A 240 -35.38 15.42 10.13
N LYS A 241 -36.40 14.58 10.34
CA LYS A 241 -37.53 14.94 11.22
C LYS A 241 -37.09 15.13 12.67
N GLN A 242 -36.10 14.37 13.12
CA GLN A 242 -35.58 14.42 14.49
C GLN A 242 -34.54 15.53 14.68
N ASN A 243 -33.65 15.73 13.70
CA ASN A 243 -32.48 16.62 13.81
C ASN A 243 -32.50 17.81 12.82
N GLY A 244 -33.68 18.18 12.34
CA GLY A 244 -33.85 19.18 11.27
C GLY A 244 -33.12 20.50 11.49
N PRO A 245 -33.15 21.13 12.68
CA PRO A 245 -32.41 22.36 12.95
C PRO A 245 -30.89 22.21 12.80
N GLN A 246 -30.30 21.12 13.31
CA GLN A 246 -28.86 20.86 13.20
C GLN A 246 -28.45 20.59 11.75
N ILE A 247 -29.22 19.79 11.02
CA ILE A 247 -28.94 19.46 9.61
C ILE A 247 -29.02 20.70 8.73
N LYS A 248 -29.99 21.59 8.97
CA LYS A 248 -30.08 22.87 8.28
C LYS A 248 -28.83 23.72 8.47
N LYS A 249 -28.31 23.76 9.70
CA LYS A 249 -27.07 24.48 10.01
C LYS A 249 -25.89 23.87 9.26
N VAL A 250 -25.71 22.55 9.34
CA VAL A 250 -24.63 21.84 8.62
C VAL A 250 -24.71 22.11 7.12
N LEU A 251 -25.88 22.01 6.49
CA LEU A 251 -26.03 22.27 5.06
C LEU A 251 -25.77 23.74 4.67
N ALA A 252 -25.97 24.69 5.59
CA ALA A 252 -25.65 26.10 5.39
C ALA A 252 -24.17 26.40 5.60
N ASP A 253 -23.50 25.67 6.51
CA ASP A 253 -22.06 25.80 6.73
C ASP A 253 -21.24 25.15 5.59
N LEU A 254 -21.85 24.23 4.83
CA LEU A 254 -21.24 23.48 3.73
C LEU A 254 -21.47 24.08 2.32
N GLY A 255 -22.34 25.08 2.18
CA GLY A 255 -22.74 25.64 0.87
C GLY A 255 -22.60 27.15 0.83
#